data_AF-A0A2S7P149-F1
#
_entry.id   AF-A0A2S7P149-F1
#
_cell.length_a   1.000
_cell.length_b   1.000
_cell.length_c   1.000
_cell.angle_alpha   90.00
_cell.angle_beta   90.00
_cell.angle_gamma   90.00
#
_symmetry.space_group_name_H-M   'P 1'
#
loop_
_entity.id
_entity.type
_entity.pdbx_description
1 polymer ?
#
loop_
_entity_poly.entity_id
_entity_poly.type
_entity_poly.pdbx_seq_one_letter_code
_entity_poly.pdbx_strand_id
1 'polypeptide(L)'
;MAAAPPSRSAMVRRRTHHPTIPGSSFSTTGPTAPSPTLSTHPSPPSQHALDPSLNSLHSPQQSRLPLFTPDTDTEPALYPYVYDIQVALLRTRYYYAKYMVHRPFLYKALHFPEQTTQEDAESVAECLRACLLWPLLLSPPSRRKRLIPYLFCWSQNFLGILLVMHLTKHNAMLKYIVENLCGERYQRDVEQSILLMLDWIRDLKEAHDPLAEWCWKVLRGVYWWEDKECYE
;
A
#
# COMPACT_ATOMS: atom_id res chain seq x y z
N MET A 1 -26.05 -51.87 36.42
CA MET A 1 -27.02 -50.78 36.70
C MET A 1 -26.25 -49.47 36.53
N ALA A 2 -26.33 -48.80 35.37
CA ALA A 2 -27.42 -47.89 34.95
C ALA A 2 -27.61 -46.76 35.98
N ALA A 3 -27.58 -45.45 35.68
CA ALA A 3 -27.79 -44.70 34.45
C ALA A 3 -27.18 -43.28 34.62
N ALA A 4 -26.57 -42.72 33.56
CA ALA A 4 -27.03 -41.54 32.78
C ALA A 4 -26.73 -40.14 33.37
N PRO A 5 -26.07 -39.23 32.60
CA PRO A 5 -26.02 -37.80 32.89
C PRO A 5 -27.25 -37.05 32.32
N PRO A 6 -27.71 -35.94 32.93
CA PRO A 6 -28.80 -35.16 32.37
C PRO A 6 -28.33 -34.21 31.25
N SER A 7 -28.75 -34.59 30.04
CA SER A 7 -29.47 -33.85 28.99
C SER A 7 -29.13 -32.38 28.65
N ARG A 8 -28.83 -32.20 27.35
CA ARG A 8 -28.88 -30.97 26.56
C ARG A 8 -30.31 -30.45 26.40
N SER A 9 -30.50 -29.14 26.53
CA SER A 9 -31.54 -28.31 25.89
C SER A 9 -31.16 -26.84 26.15
N ALA A 10 -31.30 -25.85 25.26
CA ALA A 10 -32.09 -25.75 24.05
C ALA A 10 -31.37 -24.91 22.98
N MET A 11 -31.52 -25.38 21.74
CA MET A 11 -31.11 -24.74 20.50
C MET A 11 -32.05 -23.57 20.20
N VAL A 12 -31.58 -22.33 20.40
CA VAL A 12 -32.29 -21.13 19.95
C VAL A 12 -32.12 -21.00 18.45
N ARG A 13 -33.17 -21.40 17.72
CA ARG A 13 -33.33 -21.31 16.27
C ARG A 13 -33.45 -19.84 15.87
N ARG A 14 -32.32 -19.16 15.57
CA ARG A 14 -32.34 -17.82 14.95
C ARG A 14 -32.84 -17.96 13.50
N ARG A 15 -33.99 -17.35 13.21
CA ARG A 15 -34.51 -17.17 11.85
C ARG A 15 -33.55 -16.28 11.06
N THR A 16 -33.01 -16.82 9.98
CA THR A 16 -32.30 -16.07 8.94
C THR A 16 -33.35 -15.38 8.05
N HIS A 17 -33.44 -14.05 8.15
CA HIS A 17 -34.14 -13.25 7.14
C HIS A 17 -33.14 -12.92 6.03
N HIS A 18 -33.29 -13.58 4.88
CA HIS A 18 -32.67 -13.20 3.62
C HIS A 18 -33.40 -11.97 3.05
N PRO A 19 -32.69 -10.88 2.69
CA PRO A 19 -33.24 -9.88 1.78
C PRO A 19 -33.05 -10.35 0.33
N THR A 20 -34.18 -10.52 -0.35
CA THR A 20 -34.30 -10.80 -1.80
C THR A 20 -33.87 -9.59 -2.62
N ILE A 21 -32.89 -9.78 -3.52
CA ILE A 21 -32.48 -8.80 -4.54
C ILE A 21 -33.43 -8.95 -5.74
N PRO A 22 -34.13 -7.90 -6.20
CA PRO A 22 -34.80 -7.95 -7.49
C PRO A 22 -33.78 -7.71 -8.61
N GLY A 23 -33.72 -8.62 -9.58
CA GLY A 23 -32.92 -8.48 -10.78
C GLY A 23 -33.44 -7.38 -11.71
N SER A 24 -32.53 -6.65 -12.36
CA SER A 24 -32.85 -5.89 -13.57
C SER A 24 -31.93 -6.31 -14.71
N SER A 25 -32.59 -6.65 -15.80
CA SER A 25 -32.13 -7.08 -17.11
C SER A 25 -31.15 -6.13 -17.80
N PHE A 26 -30.23 -6.72 -18.56
CA PHE A 26 -29.39 -6.08 -19.56
C PHE A 26 -30.24 -5.37 -20.63
N SER A 27 -29.81 -4.19 -21.07
CA SER A 27 -30.24 -3.61 -22.35
C SER A 27 -29.09 -2.87 -23.01
N THR A 28 -28.80 -3.31 -24.23
CA THR A 28 -27.73 -2.90 -25.12
C THR A 28 -28.15 -1.69 -25.94
N THR A 29 -27.51 -0.54 -25.75
CA THR A 29 -27.41 0.52 -26.78
C THR A 29 -26.19 1.39 -26.48
N GLY A 30 -25.14 1.29 -27.28
CA GLY A 30 -24.03 2.23 -27.29
C GLY A 30 -24.27 3.36 -28.30
N PRO A 31 -23.61 4.52 -28.12
CA PRO A 31 -23.31 5.39 -29.24
C PRO A 31 -21.79 5.49 -29.48
N THR A 32 -21.44 5.27 -30.74
CA THR A 32 -20.13 5.37 -31.38
C THR A 32 -19.54 6.78 -31.23
N ALA A 33 -18.33 6.91 -30.68
CA ALA A 33 -17.58 8.16 -30.65
C ALA A 33 -16.46 8.13 -31.72
N PRO A 34 -16.35 9.14 -32.61
CA PRO A 34 -15.23 9.24 -33.54
C PRO A 34 -13.98 9.85 -32.86
N SER A 35 -12.81 9.30 -33.21
CA SER A 35 -11.47 9.81 -32.86
C SER A 35 -11.10 11.10 -33.62
N PRO A 36 -10.10 11.87 -33.15
CA PRO A 36 -10.08 13.34 -33.26
C PRO A 36 -9.41 13.86 -34.53
N THR A 37 -9.85 15.04 -34.99
CA THR A 37 -9.15 15.81 -36.02
C THR A 37 -8.32 16.91 -35.37
N LEU A 38 -7.05 16.99 -35.76
CA LEU A 38 -6.07 18.01 -35.36
C LEU A 38 -6.48 19.37 -35.94
N SER A 39 -6.65 20.41 -35.12
CA SER A 39 -6.55 21.79 -35.58
C SER A 39 -6.07 22.74 -34.48
N THR A 40 -4.84 23.19 -34.69
CA THR A 40 -4.27 24.53 -34.48
C THR A 40 -4.63 25.32 -33.22
N HIS A 41 -3.60 25.51 -32.39
CA HIS A 41 -3.49 26.44 -31.27
C HIS A 41 -4.11 27.83 -31.51
N PRO A 42 -4.77 28.36 -30.47
CA PRO A 42 -4.38 29.65 -29.92
C PRO A 42 -3.80 29.48 -28.50
N SER A 43 -3.04 30.47 -28.06
CA SER A 43 -2.32 30.62 -26.79
C SER A 43 -3.14 30.25 -25.53
N PRO A 44 -2.50 29.82 -24.42
CA PRO A 44 -3.21 29.35 -23.23
C PRO A 44 -3.88 30.53 -22.50
N PRO A 45 -5.19 30.47 -22.20
CA PRO A 45 -5.73 31.29 -21.14
C PRO A 45 -5.23 30.74 -19.80
N SER A 46 -4.82 31.67 -18.96
CA SER A 46 -4.27 31.52 -17.62
C SER A 46 -4.97 30.44 -16.79
N GLN A 47 -4.16 29.70 -16.03
CA GLN A 47 -4.56 28.77 -14.99
C GLN A 47 -5.80 29.29 -14.25
N HIS A 48 -6.96 28.68 -14.50
CA HIS A 48 -8.11 28.85 -13.63
C HIS A 48 -7.69 28.30 -12.26
N ALA A 49 -7.44 29.25 -11.35
CA ALA A 49 -7.18 29.00 -9.96
C ALA A 49 -8.26 28.06 -9.41
N LEU A 50 -7.82 26.94 -8.85
CA LEU A 50 -8.62 26.20 -7.89
C LEU A 50 -9.10 27.19 -6.82
N ASP A 51 -10.39 27.12 -6.55
CA ASP A 51 -11.19 27.95 -5.65
C ASP A 51 -10.37 28.73 -4.58
N PRO A 52 -10.36 30.09 -4.59
CA PRO A 52 -9.57 30.91 -3.66
C PRO A 52 -10.03 30.80 -2.19
N SER A 53 -11.17 30.15 -1.93
CA SER A 53 -11.72 29.96 -0.58
C SER A 53 -10.92 28.98 0.29
N LEU A 54 -10.10 28.09 -0.28
CA LEU A 54 -9.27 27.14 0.49
C LEU A 54 -8.00 27.76 1.08
N ASN A 55 -7.51 28.86 0.50
CA ASN A 55 -6.30 29.54 0.98
C ASN A 55 -6.58 30.51 2.14
N SER A 56 -7.85 30.84 2.42
CA SER A 56 -8.23 31.87 3.40
C SER A 56 -8.36 31.37 4.84
N LEU A 57 -8.16 30.08 5.13
CA LEU A 57 -8.31 29.52 6.48
C LEU A 57 -7.06 29.67 7.37
N HIS A 58 -5.98 30.27 6.89
CA HIS A 58 -4.79 30.52 7.73
C HIS A 58 -4.96 31.75 8.63
N SER A 59 -5.93 31.67 9.54
CA SER A 59 -5.98 32.55 10.71
C SER A 59 -5.15 31.92 11.84
N PRO A 60 -4.17 32.63 12.43
CA PRO A 60 -3.38 32.12 13.57
C PRO A 60 -4.22 31.80 14.83
N GLN A 61 -5.53 32.05 14.80
CA GLN A 61 -6.48 31.66 15.84
C GLN A 61 -6.93 30.18 15.75
N GLN A 62 -6.97 29.55 14.56
CA GLN A 62 -7.40 28.15 14.42
C GLN A 62 -6.39 27.15 15.04
N SER A 63 -5.13 27.54 15.19
CA SER A 63 -4.08 26.71 15.81
C SER A 63 -4.23 26.54 17.32
N ARG A 64 -5.15 27.28 17.96
CA ARG A 64 -5.39 27.25 19.42
C ARG A 64 -6.59 26.40 19.83
N LEU A 65 -7.40 25.92 18.88
CA LEU A 65 -8.51 25.04 19.20
C LEU A 65 -8.01 23.62 19.47
N PRO A 66 -8.49 22.94 20.51
CA PRO A 66 -8.11 21.57 20.80
C PRO A 66 -8.52 20.66 19.62
N LEU A 67 -7.54 19.99 19.01
CA LEU A 67 -7.76 19.06 17.88
C LEU A 67 -8.67 17.89 18.26
N PHE A 68 -8.65 17.50 19.53
CA PHE A 68 -9.49 16.47 20.11
C PHE A 68 -10.27 17.08 21.27
N THR A 69 -11.60 16.98 21.22
CA THR A 69 -12.50 17.41 22.28
C THR A 69 -13.40 16.23 22.68
N PRO A 70 -13.69 16.05 23.98
CA PRO A 70 -14.71 15.10 24.43
C PRO A 70 -16.13 15.61 24.15
N ASP A 71 -16.28 16.91 23.84
CA ASP A 71 -17.57 17.51 23.49
C ASP A 71 -17.97 17.14 22.06
N THR A 72 -19.03 16.33 21.93
CA THR A 72 -19.58 15.88 20.65
C THR A 72 -20.53 16.88 20.00
N ASP A 73 -20.95 17.91 20.74
CA ASP A 73 -21.95 18.88 20.26
C ASP A 73 -21.29 20.06 19.53
N THR A 74 -19.98 20.27 19.75
CA THR A 74 -19.20 21.32 19.09
C THR A 74 -18.68 20.87 17.73
N GLU A 75 -18.79 21.76 16.73
CA GLU A 75 -18.22 21.50 15.40
C GLU A 75 -16.70 21.29 15.49
N PRO A 76 -16.16 20.20 14.93
CA PRO A 76 -14.73 19.90 15.02
C PRO A 76 -13.87 21.01 14.42
N ALA A 77 -12.73 21.30 15.06
CA ALA A 77 -11.73 22.19 14.46
C ALA A 77 -11.23 21.58 13.14
N LEU A 78 -11.45 22.30 12.03
CA LEU A 78 -11.06 21.83 10.69
C LEU A 78 -9.55 21.87 10.55
N TYR A 79 -8.90 20.71 10.60
CA TYR A 79 -7.48 20.58 10.30
C TYR A 79 -7.28 20.38 8.78
N PRO A 80 -6.63 21.31 8.06
CA PRO A 80 -6.59 21.31 6.60
C PRO A 80 -6.04 20.02 5.95
N TYR A 81 -5.19 19.28 6.66
CA TYR A 81 -4.53 18.07 6.14
C TYR A 81 -5.15 16.76 6.69
N VAL A 82 -6.28 16.82 7.38
CA VAL A 82 -6.89 15.62 8.01
C VAL A 82 -7.24 14.55 6.98
N TYR A 83 -7.78 14.97 5.84
CA TYR A 83 -8.19 14.06 4.77
C TYR A 83 -6.97 13.39 4.11
N ASP A 84 -5.92 14.15 3.82
CA ASP A 84 -4.69 13.63 3.22
C ASP A 84 -4.03 12.57 4.11
N ILE A 85 -3.99 12.82 5.43
CA ILE A 85 -3.44 11.88 6.41
C ILE A 85 -4.27 10.59 6.46
N GLN A 86 -5.61 10.72 6.49
CA GLN A 86 -6.50 9.56 6.48
C GLN A 86 -6.33 8.73 5.21
N VAL A 87 -6.29 9.39 4.05
CA VAL A 87 -6.09 8.72 2.75
C VAL A 87 -4.73 8.02 2.71
N ALA A 88 -3.65 8.67 3.15
CA ALA A 88 -2.32 8.07 3.20
C ALA A 88 -2.29 6.81 4.11
N LEU A 89 -2.90 6.90 5.29
CA LEU A 89 -2.98 5.78 6.23
C LEU A 89 -3.79 4.61 5.66
N LEU A 90 -5.00 4.90 5.13
CA LEU A 90 -5.89 3.88 4.58
C LEU A 90 -5.28 3.19 3.35
N ARG A 91 -4.69 3.95 2.43
CA ARG A 91 -4.00 3.40 1.25
C ARG A 91 -2.79 2.55 1.64
N THR A 92 -1.99 3.00 2.62
CA THR A 92 -0.88 2.19 3.14
C THR A 92 -1.39 0.86 3.72
N ARG A 93 -2.45 0.89 4.53
CA ARG A 93 -3.05 -0.33 5.09
C ARG A 93 -3.64 -1.24 4.02
N TYR A 94 -4.27 -0.67 3.00
CA TYR A 94 -4.78 -1.42 1.85
C TYR A 94 -3.64 -2.15 1.12
N TYR A 95 -2.54 -1.47 0.79
CA TYR A 95 -1.40 -2.10 0.15
C TYR A 95 -0.73 -3.16 1.02
N TYR A 96 -0.58 -2.89 2.32
CA TYR A 96 -0.09 -3.88 3.27
C TYR A 96 -0.99 -5.13 3.31
N ALA A 97 -2.31 -4.96 3.40
CA ALA A 97 -3.24 -6.08 3.42
C ALA A 97 -3.16 -6.89 2.11
N LYS A 98 -3.10 -6.21 0.96
CA LYS A 98 -2.95 -6.85 -0.35
C LYS A 98 -1.63 -7.62 -0.46
N TYR A 99 -0.53 -7.02 -0.01
CA TYR A 99 0.77 -7.70 0.09
C TYR A 99 0.67 -8.95 0.97
N MET A 100 0.02 -8.87 2.13
CA MET A 100 -0.12 -10.02 3.03
C MET A 100 -0.98 -11.15 2.47
N VAL A 101 -2.08 -10.83 1.79
CA VAL A 101 -2.95 -11.83 1.16
C VAL A 101 -2.20 -12.59 0.06
N HIS A 102 -1.39 -11.90 -0.74
CA HIS A 102 -0.70 -12.54 -1.87
C HIS A 102 0.69 -13.10 -1.55
N ARG A 103 1.24 -12.83 -0.37
CA ARG A 103 2.57 -13.32 0.04
C ARG A 103 2.74 -14.85 0.03
N PRO A 104 1.73 -15.69 0.35
CA PRO A 104 1.87 -17.14 0.23
C PRO A 104 2.17 -17.62 -1.19
N PHE A 105 1.63 -16.96 -2.22
CA PHE A 105 1.92 -17.28 -3.62
C PHE A 105 3.35 -16.92 -3.99
N LEU A 106 3.87 -15.82 -3.45
CA LEU A 106 5.28 -15.45 -3.61
C LEU A 106 6.21 -16.51 -3.01
N TYR A 107 5.87 -17.03 -1.83
CA TYR A 107 6.59 -18.15 -1.23
C TYR A 107 6.54 -19.39 -2.14
N LYS A 108 5.36 -19.74 -2.65
CA LYS A 108 5.19 -20.87 -3.57
C LYS A 108 6.05 -20.72 -4.83
N ALA A 109 6.04 -19.55 -5.47
CA ALA A 109 6.86 -19.27 -6.66
C ALA A 109 8.36 -19.35 -6.38
N LEU A 110 8.81 -18.97 -5.19
CA LEU A 110 10.21 -19.05 -4.78
C LEU A 110 10.69 -20.49 -4.49
N HIS A 111 9.86 -21.30 -3.85
CA HIS A 111 10.26 -22.62 -3.36
C HIS A 111 9.82 -23.79 -4.26
N PHE A 112 8.71 -23.63 -4.99
CA PHE A 112 8.11 -24.66 -5.84
C PHE A 112 7.72 -24.08 -7.21
N PRO A 113 8.69 -23.58 -8.00
CA PRO A 113 8.40 -22.93 -9.29
C PRO A 113 7.64 -23.86 -10.24
N GLU A 114 7.99 -25.14 -10.30
CA GLU A 114 7.33 -26.15 -11.15
C GLU A 114 5.85 -26.39 -10.83
N GLN A 115 5.41 -26.01 -9.62
CA GLN A 115 4.03 -26.17 -9.15
C GLN A 115 3.26 -24.84 -9.17
N THR A 116 3.88 -23.76 -9.64
CA THR A 116 3.28 -22.43 -9.70
C THR A 116 2.34 -22.38 -10.90
N THR A 117 1.04 -22.26 -10.62
CA THR A 117 0.03 -22.13 -11.67
C THR A 117 0.03 -20.70 -12.23
N GLN A 118 -0.69 -20.50 -13.34
CA GLN A 118 -0.89 -19.16 -13.89
C GLN A 118 -1.60 -18.22 -12.90
N GLU A 119 -2.60 -18.72 -12.16
CA GLU A 119 -3.31 -17.94 -11.13
C GLU A 119 -2.39 -17.57 -9.96
N ASP A 120 -1.47 -18.47 -9.58
CA ASP A 120 -0.45 -18.17 -8.58
C ASP A 120 0.49 -17.05 -9.09
N ALA A 121 0.91 -17.11 -10.35
CA ALA A 121 1.78 -16.12 -10.98
C ALA A 121 1.12 -14.73 -11.04
N GLU A 122 -0.18 -14.67 -11.36
CA GLU A 122 -0.97 -13.43 -11.32
C GLU A 122 -1.07 -12.88 -9.90
N SER A 123 -1.28 -13.73 -8.90
CA SER A 123 -1.26 -13.35 -7.49
C SER A 123 0.10 -12.82 -7.05
N VAL A 124 1.20 -13.39 -7.54
CA VAL A 124 2.55 -12.86 -7.30
C VAL A 124 2.71 -11.49 -7.96
N ALA A 125 2.23 -11.28 -9.18
CA ALA A 125 2.27 -9.98 -9.82
C ALA A 125 1.48 -8.92 -9.02
N GLU A 126 0.31 -9.27 -8.49
CA GLU A 126 -0.46 -8.41 -7.57
C GLU A 126 0.31 -8.11 -6.27
N CYS A 127 1.01 -9.10 -5.71
CA CYS A 127 1.88 -8.95 -4.54
C CYS A 127 2.99 -7.93 -4.80
N LEU A 128 3.73 -8.10 -5.90
CA LEU A 128 4.85 -7.24 -6.28
C LEU A 128 4.39 -5.80 -6.55
N ARG A 129 3.25 -5.63 -7.22
CA ARG A 129 2.64 -4.30 -7.42
C ARG A 129 2.17 -3.67 -6.11
N ALA A 130 1.64 -4.47 -5.17
CA ALA A 130 1.23 -3.98 -3.86
C ALA A 130 2.40 -3.52 -2.99
N CYS A 131 3.63 -3.91 -3.29
CA CYS A 131 4.83 -3.45 -2.57
C CYS A 131 5.31 -2.04 -2.97
N LEU A 132 4.75 -1.44 -4.02
CA LEU A 132 5.27 -0.20 -4.61
C LEU A 132 4.62 1.06 -4.02
N LEU A 133 5.42 2.12 -3.90
CA LEU A 133 5.00 3.50 -3.61
C LEU A 133 3.99 3.64 -2.46
N TRP A 134 4.26 3.00 -1.32
CA TRP A 134 3.40 3.14 -0.14
C TRP A 134 3.34 4.60 0.30
N PRO A 135 2.15 5.19 0.51
CA PRO A 135 2.01 6.59 0.91
C PRO A 135 2.78 6.96 2.18
N LEU A 136 3.02 5.98 3.05
CA LEU A 136 3.86 6.12 4.24
C LEU A 136 5.31 6.54 3.93
N LEU A 137 5.84 6.09 2.80
CA LEU A 137 7.20 6.40 2.33
C LEU A 137 7.27 7.76 1.62
N LEU A 138 6.13 8.34 1.27
CA LEU A 138 6.03 9.62 0.57
C LEU A 138 5.88 10.77 1.56
N SER A 139 6.17 11.98 1.10
CA SER A 139 5.90 13.20 1.87
C SER A 139 4.39 13.45 1.95
N PRO A 140 3.83 13.95 3.08
CA PRO A 140 4.53 14.36 4.31
C PRO A 140 4.89 13.27 5.35
N PRO A 141 4.27 12.06 5.40
CA PRO A 141 4.58 11.06 6.43
C PRO A 141 6.08 10.75 6.60
N SER A 142 6.80 10.63 5.48
CA SER A 142 8.23 10.28 5.49
C SER A 142 9.13 11.32 6.17
N ARG A 143 8.65 12.56 6.37
CA ARG A 143 9.38 13.62 7.09
C ARG A 143 9.21 13.56 8.61
N ARG A 144 8.22 12.80 9.10
CA ARG A 144 7.86 12.71 10.52
C ARG A 144 7.74 11.26 10.97
N LYS A 145 8.70 10.42 10.55
CA LYS A 145 8.66 8.96 10.76
C LYS A 145 8.44 8.53 12.22
N ARG A 146 9.02 9.25 13.18
CA ARG A 146 8.88 8.95 14.61
C ARG A 146 7.46 9.14 15.17
N LEU A 147 6.58 9.87 14.46
CA LEU A 147 5.17 10.04 14.83
C LEU A 147 4.30 8.90 14.27
N ILE A 148 4.86 8.03 13.43
CA ILE A 148 4.13 6.94 12.81
C ILE A 148 4.04 5.78 13.80
N PRO A 149 2.82 5.30 14.12
CA PRO A 149 2.65 4.16 15.00
C PRO A 149 3.20 2.88 14.35
N TYR A 150 3.65 1.94 15.19
CA TYR A 150 4.16 0.62 14.77
C TYR A 150 5.38 0.69 13.86
N LEU A 151 6.31 1.60 14.14
CA LEU A 151 7.54 1.81 13.37
C LEU A 151 8.35 0.52 13.15
N PHE A 152 8.43 -0.32 14.19
CA PHE A 152 9.02 -1.65 14.14
C PHE A 152 8.44 -2.50 12.99
N CYS A 153 7.10 -2.58 12.92
CA CYS A 153 6.42 -3.37 11.90
C CYS A 153 6.70 -2.84 10.50
N TRP A 154 6.71 -1.51 10.31
CA TRP A 154 6.98 -0.92 8.99
C TRP A 154 8.41 -1.18 8.53
N SER A 155 9.40 -0.99 9.39
CA SER A 155 10.81 -1.29 9.07
C SER A 155 11.04 -2.76 8.72
N GLN A 156 10.39 -3.68 9.44
CA GLN A 156 10.45 -5.11 9.10
C GLN A 156 9.81 -5.42 7.75
N ASN A 157 8.66 -4.82 7.45
CA ASN A 157 7.98 -5.01 6.17
C ASN A 157 8.83 -4.46 5.01
N PHE A 158 9.41 -3.27 5.14
CA PHE A 158 10.26 -2.69 4.12
C PHE A 158 11.54 -3.49 3.89
N LEU A 159 12.16 -4.03 4.95
CA LEU A 159 13.24 -5.00 4.78
C LEU A 159 12.78 -6.21 3.97
N GLY A 160 11.64 -6.81 4.33
CA GLY A 160 11.10 -7.97 3.61
C GLY A 160 10.83 -7.67 2.14
N ILE A 161 10.24 -6.51 1.85
CA ILE A 161 9.97 -6.07 0.46
C ILE A 161 11.27 -5.86 -0.30
N LEU A 162 12.27 -5.20 0.28
CA LEU A 162 13.57 -4.99 -0.35
C LEU A 162 14.25 -6.33 -0.70
N LEU A 163 14.20 -7.32 0.20
CA LEU A 163 14.70 -8.66 -0.09
C LEU A 163 13.94 -9.31 -1.25
N VAL A 164 12.62 -9.17 -1.31
CA VAL A 164 11.81 -9.66 -2.43
C VAL A 164 12.22 -8.99 -3.74
N MET A 165 12.38 -7.67 -3.76
CA MET A 165 12.80 -6.93 -4.97
C MET A 165 14.23 -7.28 -5.42
N HIS A 166 15.09 -7.69 -4.49
CA HIS A 166 16.38 -8.26 -4.86
C HIS A 166 16.20 -9.66 -5.47
N LEU A 167 15.39 -10.53 -4.86
CA LEU A 167 15.12 -11.87 -5.37
C LEU A 167 14.47 -11.89 -6.76
N THR A 168 13.67 -10.89 -7.13
CA THR A 168 13.11 -10.79 -8.49
C THR A 168 14.17 -10.65 -9.58
N LYS A 169 15.39 -10.23 -9.23
CA LYS A 169 16.52 -10.14 -10.18
C LYS A 169 17.22 -11.48 -10.40
N HIS A 170 17.24 -12.35 -9.38
CA HIS A 170 18.02 -13.59 -9.39
C HIS A 170 17.19 -14.86 -9.61
N ASN A 171 15.91 -14.86 -9.22
CA ASN A 171 15.03 -16.00 -9.39
C ASN A 171 14.34 -15.97 -10.77
N ALA A 172 14.51 -17.02 -11.57
CA ALA A 172 13.99 -17.10 -12.94
C ALA A 172 12.46 -16.98 -13.02
N MET A 173 11.71 -17.61 -12.10
CA MET A 173 10.25 -17.56 -12.08
C MET A 173 9.77 -16.14 -11.73
N LEU A 174 10.36 -15.50 -10.72
CA LEU A 174 10.00 -14.13 -10.37
C LEU A 174 10.37 -13.12 -11.47
N LYS A 175 11.53 -13.32 -12.12
CA LYS A 175 11.94 -12.51 -13.27
C LYS A 175 10.92 -12.61 -14.41
N TYR A 176 10.51 -13.83 -14.74
CA TYR A 176 9.44 -14.07 -15.73
C TYR A 176 8.14 -13.33 -15.35
N ILE A 177 7.70 -13.41 -14.10
CA ILE A 177 6.49 -12.74 -13.63
C ILE A 177 6.60 -11.21 -13.73
N VAL A 178 7.77 -10.65 -13.38
CA VAL A 178 8.03 -9.21 -13.50
C VAL A 178 7.94 -8.76 -14.96
N GLU A 179 8.62 -9.46 -15.86
CA GLU A 179 8.72 -9.09 -17.28
C GLU A 179 7.38 -9.24 -18.02
N ASN A 180 6.56 -10.24 -17.64
CA ASN A 180 5.35 -10.59 -18.40
C ASN A 180 4.04 -10.14 -17.76
N LEU A 181 3.97 -10.00 -16.42
CA LEU A 181 2.70 -9.80 -15.70
C LEU A 181 2.61 -8.51 -14.87
N CYS A 182 3.75 -7.85 -14.57
CA CYS A 182 3.73 -6.64 -13.73
C CYS A 182 3.48 -5.34 -14.52
N GLY A 183 3.74 -5.34 -15.83
CA GLY A 183 3.48 -4.21 -16.74
C GLY A 183 4.43 -3.02 -16.59
N GLU A 184 4.35 -2.08 -17.53
CA GLU A 184 5.31 -0.94 -17.63
C GLU A 184 5.36 -0.04 -16.40
N ARG A 185 4.22 0.11 -15.70
CA ARG A 185 4.15 0.94 -14.50
C ARG A 185 5.03 0.37 -13.39
N TYR A 186 5.10 -0.95 -13.24
CA TYR A 186 5.96 -1.59 -12.25
C TYR A 186 7.43 -1.20 -12.46
N GLN A 187 7.91 -1.26 -13.71
CA GLN A 187 9.30 -0.95 -14.03
C GLN A 187 9.67 0.50 -13.71
N ARG A 188 8.74 1.45 -13.90
CA ARG A 188 8.95 2.86 -13.52
C ARG A 188 8.96 3.07 -12.01
N ASP A 189 8.08 2.37 -11.29
CA ASP A 189 7.79 2.65 -9.89
C ASP A 189 8.70 1.83 -8.92
N VAL A 190 9.31 0.73 -9.38
CA VAL A 190 10.11 -0.17 -8.54
C VAL A 190 11.39 0.46 -8.01
N GLU A 191 12.17 1.12 -8.87
CA GLU A 191 13.43 1.77 -8.47
C GLU A 191 13.18 2.87 -7.44
N GLN A 192 12.17 3.70 -7.70
CA GLN A 192 11.75 4.75 -6.77
C GLN A 192 11.30 4.15 -5.42
N SER A 193 10.57 3.04 -5.44
CA SER A 193 10.12 2.37 -4.21
C SER A 193 11.29 1.81 -3.40
N ILE A 194 12.28 1.21 -4.06
CA ILE A 194 13.50 0.70 -3.43
C ILE A 194 14.25 1.85 -2.75
N LEU A 195 14.48 2.96 -3.46
CA LEU A 195 15.18 4.12 -2.91
C LEU A 195 14.46 4.68 -1.67
N LEU A 196 13.14 4.84 -1.75
CA LEU A 196 12.36 5.35 -0.62
C LEU A 196 12.40 4.43 0.60
N MET A 197 12.39 3.11 0.42
CA MET A 197 12.50 2.14 1.52
C MET A 197 13.91 2.10 2.12
N LEU A 198 14.95 2.22 1.29
CA LEU A 198 16.34 2.32 1.75
C LEU A 198 16.55 3.61 2.56
N ASP A 199 16.05 4.74 2.05
CA ASP A 199 16.07 6.03 2.73
C ASP A 199 15.33 5.95 4.07
N TRP A 200 14.18 5.28 4.11
CA TRP A 200 13.44 5.08 5.35
C TRP A 200 14.26 4.37 6.42
N ILE A 201 14.90 3.26 6.07
CA ILE A 201 15.71 2.49 7.02
C ILE A 201 16.95 3.28 7.42
N ARG A 202 17.58 4.00 6.48
CA ARG A 202 18.75 4.86 6.77
C ARG A 202 18.42 5.93 7.80
N ASP A 203 17.33 6.68 7.57
CA ASP A 203 16.93 7.78 8.44
C ASP A 203 16.61 7.29 9.88
N LEU A 204 15.99 6.11 10.00
CA LEU A 204 15.70 5.52 11.31
C LEU A 204 16.97 5.00 12.01
N LYS A 205 17.92 4.44 11.25
CA LYS A 205 19.23 4.08 11.77
C LYS A 205 19.97 5.31 12.30
N GLU A 206 19.98 6.42 11.56
CA GLU A 206 20.59 7.69 12.01
C GLU A 206 19.89 8.25 13.25
N ALA A 207 18.58 7.98 13.38
CA ALA A 207 17.80 8.24 14.58
C ALA A 207 18.07 7.28 15.74
N HIS A 208 19.04 6.37 15.63
CA HIS A 208 19.45 5.36 16.62
C HIS A 208 18.36 4.32 16.95
N ASP A 209 17.52 3.96 15.98
CA ASP A 209 16.58 2.83 16.11
C ASP A 209 17.33 1.49 15.95
N PRO A 210 17.33 0.60 16.97
CA PRO A 210 18.09 -0.65 16.93
C PRO A 210 17.66 -1.61 15.82
N LEU A 211 16.36 -1.67 15.51
CA LEU A 211 15.87 -2.54 14.42
C LEU A 211 16.36 -2.00 13.08
N ALA A 212 16.25 -0.71 12.83
CA ALA A 212 16.71 -0.10 11.58
C ALA A 212 18.22 -0.29 11.40
N GLU A 213 19.01 -0.21 12.47
CA GLU A 213 20.44 -0.53 12.43
C GLU A 213 20.69 -1.99 12.00
N TRP A 214 19.92 -2.93 12.55
CA TRP A 214 19.99 -4.33 12.16
C TRP A 214 19.56 -4.55 10.69
N CYS A 215 18.42 -3.98 10.28
CA CYS A 215 17.95 -4.02 8.90
C CYS A 215 19.01 -3.48 7.92
N TRP A 216 19.68 -2.38 8.29
CA TRP A 216 20.74 -1.78 7.49
C TRP A 216 21.95 -2.71 7.33
N LYS A 217 22.35 -3.43 8.40
CA LYS A 217 23.44 -4.42 8.34
C LYS A 217 23.12 -5.53 7.34
N VAL A 218 21.88 -6.03 7.35
CA VAL A 218 21.40 -7.04 6.38
C VAL A 218 21.44 -6.47 4.96
N LEU A 219 20.85 -5.29 4.75
CA LEU A 219 20.74 -4.68 3.41
C LEU A 219 22.08 -4.32 2.79
N ARG A 220 23.10 -3.96 3.60
CA ARG A 220 24.46 -3.77 3.09
C ARG A 220 25.01 -5.02 2.41
N GLY A 221 24.70 -6.21 2.94
CA GLY A 221 25.12 -7.47 2.32
C GLY A 221 24.33 -7.85 1.07
N VAL A 222 23.22 -7.16 0.77
CA VAL A 222 22.34 -7.50 -0.36
C VAL A 222 22.49 -6.50 -1.51
N TYR A 223 22.56 -5.21 -1.21
CA TYR A 223 22.58 -4.14 -2.21
C TYR A 223 23.97 -3.57 -2.49
N TRP A 224 24.94 -3.79 -1.60
CA TRP A 224 26.31 -3.25 -1.70
C TRP A 224 27.38 -4.33 -1.62
N TRP A 225 27.01 -5.60 -1.83
CA TRP A 225 27.96 -6.71 -1.86
C TRP A 225 28.67 -6.83 -3.21
N GLU A 226 28.06 -6.37 -4.30
CA GLU A 226 28.63 -6.42 -5.66
C GLU A 226 29.90 -5.57 -5.83
N ASP A 227 30.15 -4.58 -4.97
CA ASP A 227 31.38 -3.77 -4.99
C ASP A 227 32.63 -4.54 -4.50
N LYS A 228 32.48 -5.77 -3.98
CA LYS A 228 33.60 -6.56 -3.44
C LYS A 228 34.19 -7.61 -4.40
N GLU A 229 33.47 -8.02 -5.44
CA GLU A 229 33.99 -9.00 -6.41
C GLU A 229 34.93 -8.38 -7.48
N CYS A 230 35.11 -7.06 -7.49
CA CYS A 230 36.07 -6.39 -8.39
C CYS A 230 37.47 -6.20 -7.78
N TYR A 231 37.75 -6.74 -6.58
CA TYR A 231 39.02 -6.60 -5.87
C TYR A 231 39.64 -7.90 -5.36
N GLU A 232 39.19 -9.07 -5.85
CA GLU A 232 39.89 -10.36 -5.72
C GLU A 232 40.25 -10.91 -7.11
#